data_AF-A0ABD0NYC0-F1
#
_entry.id   AF-A0ABD0NYC0-F1
#
_cell.length_a   1.000
_cell.length_b   1.000
_cell.length_c   1.000
_cell.angle_alpha   90.00
_cell.angle_beta   90.00
_cell.angle_gamma   90.00
#
_symmetry.space_group_name_H-M   'P 1'
#
loop_
_entity.id
_entity.type
_entity.pdbx_description
1 polymer ?
#
loop_
_entity_poly.entity_id
_entity_poly.type
_entity_poly.pdbx_seq_one_letter_code
_entity_poly.pdbx_strand_id
1 'polypeptide(L)'
;TIYTSPIKALSNQKFRDFKNTFGDVGLLTGDVQLSPESSCLIMTTEILRSMLYNGSEVIRDLEWVIFDEVHYINDAERGVVWEEVLIMLPEHVSIILLSATVPNAVEFSEWIGRIKKRPIYVISTIKRPVPLEHYLYTGNSTKTQKELFLLLDSTGNFLTKG
;
A
#
# COMPACT_ATOMS: atom_id res chain seq x y z
N THR A 1 -5.16 9.64 -13.48
CA THR A 1 -4.33 8.92 -12.46
C THR A 1 -5.13 7.81 -11.83
N ILE A 2 -4.50 6.66 -11.58
CA ILE A 2 -5.13 5.55 -10.85
C ILE A 2 -4.41 5.31 -9.51
N TYR A 3 -5.19 5.11 -8.45
CA TYR A 3 -4.72 4.64 -7.15
C TYR A 3 -5.28 3.25 -6.90
N THR A 4 -4.41 2.28 -6.59
CA THR A 4 -4.81 0.90 -6.29
C THR A 4 -4.55 0.56 -4.84
N SER A 5 -5.45 -0.22 -4.25
CA SER A 5 -5.28 -0.81 -2.92
C SER A 5 -5.74 -2.27 -2.92
N PRO A 6 -5.12 -3.16 -2.12
CA PRO A 6 -5.45 -4.59 -2.11
C PRO A 6 -6.80 -4.91 -1.45
N ILE A 7 -7.39 -3.97 -0.70
CA ILE A 7 -8.60 -4.23 0.10
C ILE A 7 -9.66 -3.16 -0.18
N LYS A 8 -10.90 -3.61 -0.41
CA LYS A 8 -12.06 -2.74 -0.67
C LYS A 8 -12.29 -1.71 0.44
N ALA A 9 -12.14 -2.10 1.70
CA ALA A 9 -12.30 -1.21 2.85
C ALA A 9 -11.30 -0.04 2.81
N LEU A 10 -10.04 -0.31 2.46
CA LEU A 10 -9.00 0.70 2.33
C LEU A 10 -9.26 1.60 1.11
N SER A 11 -9.69 1.04 -0.02
CA SER A 11 -10.12 1.82 -1.19
C SER A 11 -11.27 2.79 -0.85
N ASN A 12 -12.26 2.35 -0.05
CA ASN A 12 -13.36 3.20 0.41
C ASN A 12 -12.93 4.30 1.39
N GLN A 13 -11.92 4.02 2.22
CA GLN A 13 -11.33 5.03 3.11
C GLN A 13 -10.60 6.09 2.28
N LYS A 14 -9.69 5.65 1.40
CA LYS A 14 -8.93 6.54 0.51
C LYS A 14 -9.82 7.34 -0.41
N PHE A 15 -10.93 6.77 -0.89
CA PHE A 15 -11.91 7.50 -1.67
C PHE A 15 -12.50 8.69 -0.92
N ARG A 16 -12.89 8.50 0.35
CA ARG A 16 -13.40 9.59 1.17
C ARG A 16 -12.34 10.67 1.41
N ASP A 17 -11.12 10.25 1.75
CA ASP A 17 -10.01 11.17 2.00
C ASP A 17 -9.67 11.99 0.74
N PHE A 18 -9.56 11.32 -0.41
CA PHE A 18 -9.21 11.95 -1.68
C PHE A 18 -10.36 12.80 -2.21
N LYS A 19 -11.62 12.37 -2.08
CA LYS A 19 -12.79 13.16 -2.48
C LYS A 19 -12.87 14.46 -1.69
N ASN A 20 -12.61 14.41 -0.38
CA ASN A 20 -12.57 15.59 0.47
C ASN A 20 -11.43 16.55 0.11
N THR A 21 -10.29 16.01 -0.34
CA THR A 21 -9.08 16.80 -0.64
C THR A 21 -9.07 17.37 -2.06
N PHE A 22 -9.48 16.58 -3.06
CA PHE A 22 -9.30 16.89 -4.49
C PHE A 22 -10.62 17.08 -5.25
N GLY A 23 -11.75 16.62 -4.71
CA GLY A 23 -13.08 16.76 -5.34
C GLY A 23 -13.33 15.80 -6.52
N ASP A 24 -12.52 15.84 -7.58
CA ASP A 24 -12.72 15.02 -8.79
C ASP A 24 -12.08 13.62 -8.65
N VAL A 25 -12.74 12.77 -7.87
CA VAL A 25 -12.30 11.41 -7.58
C VAL A 25 -13.46 10.43 -7.76
N GLY A 26 -13.17 9.33 -8.42
CA GLY A 26 -14.04 8.17 -8.63
C GLY A 26 -13.56 6.94 -7.88
N LEU A 27 -14.45 5.96 -7.73
CA LEU A 27 -14.20 4.68 -7.07
C LEU A 27 -14.69 3.54 -7.95
N LEU A 28 -13.81 2.59 -8.24
CA LEU A 28 -14.10 1.39 -9.03
C LEU A 28 -13.70 0.15 -8.23
N THR A 29 -14.68 -0.57 -7.71
CA THR A 29 -14.50 -1.85 -7.02
C THR A 29 -15.35 -2.91 -7.69
N GLY A 30 -15.16 -4.18 -7.33
CA GLY A 30 -16.01 -5.27 -7.82
C GLY A 30 -17.50 -5.11 -7.46
N ASP A 31 -17.80 -4.36 -6.40
CA ASP A 31 -19.18 -4.20 -5.91
C ASP A 31 -19.81 -2.86 -6.33
N VAL A 32 -19.00 -1.80 -6.44
CA VAL A 32 -19.46 -0.41 -6.56
C VAL A 32 -18.61 0.35 -7.57
N GLN A 33 -19.29 1.12 -8.42
CA GLN A 33 -18.68 2.10 -9.33
C GLN A 33 -19.29 3.48 -9.08
N LEU A 34 -18.45 4.47 -8.76
CA LEU A 34 -18.84 5.86 -8.52
C LEU A 34 -17.95 6.78 -9.34
N SER A 35 -18.55 7.70 -10.09
CA SER A 35 -17.85 8.67 -10.95
C SER A 35 -16.68 8.07 -11.77
N PRO A 36 -16.93 7.05 -12.60
CA PRO A 36 -15.90 6.43 -13.45
C PRO A 36 -15.22 7.41 -14.43
N GLU A 37 -15.87 8.54 -14.71
CA GLU A 37 -15.39 9.64 -15.55
C GLU A 37 -14.39 10.58 -14.85
N SER A 38 -14.15 10.42 -13.54
CA SER A 38 -13.24 11.27 -12.79
C SER A 38 -11.79 11.13 -13.23
N SER A 39 -11.03 12.23 -13.17
CA SER A 39 -9.61 12.27 -13.52
C SER A 39 -8.71 11.43 -12.60
N CYS A 40 -9.13 11.25 -11.34
CA CYS A 40 -8.52 10.35 -10.37
C CYS A 40 -9.45 9.19 -10.05
N LEU A 41 -9.00 7.95 -10.27
CA LEU A 41 -9.76 6.75 -9.98
C LEU A 41 -9.08 5.94 -8.89
N ILE A 42 -9.83 5.63 -7.84
CA ILE A 42 -9.42 4.68 -6.82
C ILE A 42 -10.04 3.33 -7.14
N MET A 43 -9.24 2.27 -7.14
CA MET A 43 -9.73 0.93 -7.45
C MET A 43 -9.00 -0.16 -6.68
N THR A 44 -9.48 -1.40 -6.77
CA THR A 44 -8.68 -2.55 -6.32
C THR A 44 -7.75 -3.02 -7.43
N THR A 45 -6.68 -3.71 -7.05
CA THR A 45 -5.69 -4.23 -8.01
C THR A 45 -6.33 -5.18 -9.03
N GLU A 46 -7.34 -5.95 -8.64
CA GLU A 46 -8.08 -6.86 -9.52
C GLU A 46 -8.88 -6.12 -10.59
N ILE A 47 -9.44 -4.95 -10.26
CA ILE A 47 -10.16 -4.12 -11.24
C ILE A 47 -9.18 -3.56 -12.27
N LEU A 48 -8.03 -3.03 -11.82
CA LEU A 48 -6.99 -2.58 -12.74
C LEU A 48 -6.51 -3.71 -13.66
N ARG A 49 -6.30 -4.91 -13.10
CA ARG A 49 -5.95 -6.10 -13.88
C ARG A 49 -6.99 -6.40 -14.96
N SER A 50 -8.27 -6.39 -14.59
CA SER A 50 -9.37 -6.63 -15.54
C SER A 50 -9.40 -5.57 -16.65
N MET A 51 -9.17 -4.30 -16.32
CA MET A 51 -9.10 -3.21 -17.31
C MET A 51 -7.94 -3.39 -18.29
N LEU A 52 -6.78 -3.87 -17.81
CA LEU A 52 -5.62 -4.17 -18.65
C LEU A 52 -5.90 -5.34 -19.61
N TYR A 53 -6.50 -6.44 -19.13
CA TYR A 53 -6.88 -7.56 -20.00
C TYR A 53 -7.91 -7.20 -21.05
N ASN A 54 -8.87 -6.34 -20.69
CA ASN A 54 -9.95 -5.94 -21.60
C ASN A 54 -9.56 -4.80 -22.55
N GLY A 55 -8.34 -4.25 -22.44
CA GLY A 55 -7.89 -3.14 -23.27
C GLY A 55 -8.73 -1.87 -23.11
N SER A 56 -9.15 -1.56 -21.87
CA SER A 56 -10.00 -0.40 -21.57
C SER A 56 -9.40 0.91 -22.10
N GLU A 57 -10.23 1.78 -22.68
CA GLU A 57 -9.79 3.08 -23.20
C GLU A 57 -9.17 3.96 -22.10
N VAL A 58 -9.60 3.80 -20.84
CA VAL A 58 -9.05 4.51 -19.68
C VAL A 58 -7.54 4.26 -19.50
N ILE A 59 -7.03 3.12 -19.98
CA ILE A 59 -5.59 2.79 -19.93
C ILE A 59 -4.79 3.63 -20.94
N ARG A 60 -5.41 4.14 -22.02
CA ARG A 60 -4.71 4.95 -23.03
C ARG A 60 -4.32 6.33 -22.53
N ASP A 61 -5.17 6.92 -21.68
CA ASP A 61 -4.95 8.24 -21.09
C ASP A 61 -4.29 8.14 -19.69
N LEU A 62 -3.82 6.95 -19.31
CA LEU A 62 -3.23 6.69 -18.01
C LEU A 62 -1.76 7.09 -17.98
N GLU A 63 -1.43 8.12 -17.21
CA GLU A 63 -0.02 8.52 -17.03
C GLU A 63 0.62 7.95 -15.77
N TRP A 64 -0.15 7.83 -14.68
CA TRP A 64 0.35 7.47 -13.36
C TRP A 64 -0.51 6.42 -12.67
N VAL A 65 0.16 5.41 -12.11
CA VAL A 65 -0.46 4.43 -11.21
C VAL A 65 0.26 4.44 -9.87
N ILE A 66 -0.50 4.69 -8.82
CA ILE A 66 -0.06 4.58 -7.43
C ILE A 66 -0.53 3.24 -6.91
N PHE A 67 0.39 2.46 -6.39
CA PHE A 67 0.13 1.18 -5.75
C PHE A 67 0.34 1.29 -4.26
N ASP A 68 -0.73 1.04 -3.49
CA ASP A 68 -0.69 1.02 -2.04
C ASP A 68 -0.46 -0.38 -1.48
N GLU A 69 0.25 -0.46 -0.36
CA GLU A 69 0.54 -1.70 0.36
C GLU A 69 1.21 -2.79 -0.50
N VAL A 70 2.23 -2.41 -1.27
CA VAL A 70 2.98 -3.31 -2.19
C VAL A 70 3.58 -4.53 -1.47
N HIS A 71 3.76 -4.47 -0.15
CA HIS A 71 4.19 -5.62 0.65
C HIS A 71 3.26 -6.84 0.56
N TYR A 72 2.01 -6.66 0.09
CA TYR A 72 1.10 -7.75 -0.26
C TYR A 72 1.55 -8.58 -1.46
N ILE A 73 2.62 -8.21 -2.18
CA ILE A 73 3.18 -9.04 -3.24
C ILE A 73 3.65 -10.42 -2.74
N ASN A 74 4.01 -10.51 -1.45
CA ASN A 74 4.40 -11.77 -0.83
C ASN A 74 3.20 -12.66 -0.45
N ASP A 75 1.97 -12.20 -0.68
CA ASP A 75 0.76 -12.99 -0.46
C ASP A 75 0.68 -14.11 -1.51
N ALA A 76 0.60 -15.36 -1.05
CA ALA A 76 0.64 -16.53 -1.93
C ALA A 76 -0.54 -16.62 -2.91
N GLU A 77 -1.69 -16.04 -2.58
CA GLU A 77 -2.88 -16.09 -3.43
C GLU A 77 -3.03 -14.81 -4.27
N ARG A 78 -2.68 -13.66 -3.70
CA ARG A 78 -2.97 -12.34 -4.30
C ARG A 78 -1.73 -11.66 -4.91
N GLY A 79 -0.52 -12.12 -4.59
CA GLY A 79 0.73 -11.59 -5.13
C GLY A 79 0.84 -11.74 -6.65
N VAL A 80 0.26 -12.79 -7.23
CA VAL A 80 0.24 -12.99 -8.69
C VAL A 80 -0.48 -11.85 -9.42
N VAL A 81 -1.55 -11.30 -8.85
CA VAL A 81 -2.31 -10.20 -9.45
C VAL A 81 -1.43 -8.95 -9.58
N TRP A 82 -0.58 -8.72 -8.59
CA TRP A 82 0.36 -7.61 -8.57
C TRP A 82 1.43 -7.75 -9.65
N GLU A 83 2.04 -8.93 -9.76
CA GLU A 83 3.04 -9.20 -10.79
C GLU A 83 2.46 -9.04 -12.20
N GLU A 84 1.28 -9.61 -12.44
CA GLU A 84 0.56 -9.52 -13.72
C GLU A 84 0.32 -8.06 -14.11
N VAL A 85 -0.23 -7.25 -13.20
CA VAL A 85 -0.51 -5.84 -13.47
C VAL A 85 0.78 -5.08 -13.75
N LEU A 86 1.81 -5.27 -12.90
CA LEU A 86 3.09 -4.59 -13.06
C LEU A 86 3.74 -4.95 -14.40
N ILE A 87 3.64 -6.20 -14.86
CA ILE A 87 4.14 -6.60 -16.18
C ILE A 87 3.31 -5.95 -17.30
N MET A 88 1.98 -6.04 -17.23
CA MET A 88 1.07 -5.61 -18.30
C MET A 88 0.93 -4.10 -18.46
N LEU A 89 1.28 -3.29 -17.45
CA LEU A 89 1.18 -1.83 -17.56
C LEU A 89 1.94 -1.30 -18.80
N PRO A 90 1.34 -0.42 -19.60
CA PRO A 90 2.03 0.14 -20.77
C PRO A 90 3.34 0.86 -20.43
N GLU A 91 4.29 0.89 -21.37
CA GLU A 91 5.61 1.49 -21.15
C GLU A 91 5.56 3.00 -20.83
N HIS A 92 4.53 3.72 -21.29
CA HIS A 92 4.40 5.16 -21.02
C HIS A 92 4.01 5.44 -19.56
N VAL A 93 3.33 4.50 -18.88
CA VAL A 93 2.82 4.68 -17.52
C VAL A 93 3.97 4.76 -16.51
N SER A 94 3.89 5.75 -15.63
CA SER A 94 4.81 5.92 -14.50
C SER A 94 4.21 5.31 -13.24
N ILE A 95 5.06 4.68 -12.43
CA ILE A 95 4.65 3.85 -11.29
C ILE A 95 5.14 4.48 -9.99
N ILE A 96 4.24 4.57 -9.01
CA ILE A 96 4.55 4.94 -7.62
C ILE A 96 4.18 3.75 -6.75
N LEU A 97 5.11 3.31 -5.90
CA LEU A 97 4.98 2.14 -5.05
C LEU A 97 5.03 2.59 -3.57
N LEU A 98 3.96 2.39 -2.82
CA LEU A 98 3.88 2.64 -1.39
C LEU A 98 3.89 1.30 -0.65
N SER A 99 4.77 1.16 0.33
CA SER A 99 4.94 -0.10 1.05
C SER A 99 5.33 0.15 2.50
N ALA A 100 5.02 -0.83 3.35
CA ALA A 100 5.66 -0.97 4.65
C ALA A 100 7.16 -1.30 4.49
N THR A 101 7.90 -1.28 5.59
CA THR A 101 9.31 -1.65 5.59
C THR A 101 9.49 -3.12 5.18
N VAL A 102 10.02 -3.36 3.98
CA VAL A 102 10.37 -4.68 3.46
C VAL A 102 11.89 -4.80 3.27
N PRO A 103 12.51 -5.94 3.62
CA PRO A 103 13.97 -6.08 3.60
C PRO A 103 14.55 -6.13 2.17
N ASN A 104 13.77 -6.54 1.18
CA ASN A 104 14.19 -6.76 -0.21
C ASN A 104 13.74 -5.65 -1.17
N ALA A 105 13.53 -4.42 -0.69
CA ALA A 105 13.03 -3.31 -1.51
C ALA A 105 13.91 -3.00 -2.74
N VAL A 106 15.24 -3.14 -2.59
CA VAL A 106 16.20 -2.88 -3.68
C VAL A 106 16.06 -3.94 -4.79
N GLU A 107 16.07 -5.22 -4.44
CA GLU A 107 15.88 -6.31 -5.40
C GLU A 107 14.55 -6.19 -6.14
N PHE A 108 13.49 -5.84 -5.40
CA PHE A 108 12.18 -5.59 -6.00
C PHE A 108 12.21 -4.42 -7.00
N SER A 109 12.88 -3.31 -6.65
CA SER A 109 13.01 -2.16 -7.55
C SER A 109 13.81 -2.49 -8.82
N GLU A 110 14.86 -3.32 -8.71
CA GLU A 110 15.66 -3.78 -9.85
C GLU A 110 14.85 -4.69 -10.77
N TRP A 111 14.03 -5.58 -10.22
CA TRP A 111 13.11 -6.41 -10.99
C TRP A 111 12.12 -5.57 -11.80
N ILE A 112 11.44 -4.61 -11.16
CA ILE A 112 10.54 -3.68 -11.86
C ILE A 112 11.31 -2.86 -12.91
N GLY A 113 12.49 -2.35 -12.56
CA GLY A 113 13.31 -1.55 -13.45
C GLY A 113 13.74 -2.30 -14.72
N ARG A 114 14.02 -3.61 -14.60
CA ARG A 114 14.31 -4.49 -15.76
C ARG A 114 13.07 -4.69 -16.64
N ILE A 115 11.91 -4.95 -16.05
CA ILE A 115 10.66 -5.16 -16.79
C ILE A 115 10.24 -3.89 -17.52
N LYS A 116 10.31 -2.73 -16.84
CA LYS A 116 9.90 -1.43 -17.38
C LYS A 116 10.99 -0.69 -18.14
N LYS A 117 12.21 -1.23 -18.17
CA LYS A 117 13.39 -0.59 -18.78
C LYS A 117 13.56 0.87 -18.33
N ARG A 118 13.28 1.12 -17.04
CA ARG A 118 13.27 2.45 -16.43
C ARG A 118 13.90 2.39 -15.04
N PRO A 119 14.63 3.44 -14.60
CA PRO A 119 15.16 3.48 -13.24
C PRO A 119 14.01 3.58 -12.23
N ILE A 120 14.07 2.74 -11.19
CA ILE A 120 13.17 2.80 -10.03
C ILE A 120 14.00 3.25 -8.83
N TYR A 121 13.53 4.29 -8.15
CA TYR A 121 14.21 4.84 -6.98
C TYR A 121 13.55 4.31 -5.70
N VAL A 122 14.36 3.73 -4.82
CA VAL A 122 13.91 3.27 -3.50
C VAL A 122 14.16 4.37 -2.48
N ILE A 123 13.08 4.85 -1.87
CA ILE A 123 13.12 5.82 -0.77
C ILE A 123 12.69 5.07 0.49
N SER A 124 13.58 4.92 1.47
CA SER A 124 13.29 4.19 2.70
C SER A 124 13.81 4.92 3.93
N THR A 125 13.17 4.66 5.07
CA THR A 125 13.61 5.12 6.39
C THR A 125 13.35 4.02 7.41
N ILE A 126 14.33 3.77 8.27
CA ILE A 126 14.20 2.86 9.42
C ILE A 126 13.66 3.58 10.66
N LYS A 127 13.63 4.92 10.64
CA LYS A 127 13.22 5.72 11.79
C LYS A 127 11.71 5.95 11.77
N ARG A 128 11.03 5.47 12.81
CA ARG A 128 9.60 5.72 13.03
C ARG A 128 9.37 7.17 13.50
N PRO A 129 8.57 7.98 12.80
CA PRO A 129 8.31 9.37 13.22
C PRO A 129 7.50 9.49 14.51
N VAL A 130 6.56 8.56 14.73
CA VAL A 130 5.77 8.45 15.96
C VAL A 130 6.40 7.37 16.84
N PRO A 131 7.14 7.73 17.91
CA PRO A 131 7.83 6.76 18.75
C PRO A 131 6.84 5.80 19.44
N LEU A 132 7.31 4.60 19.77
CA LEU A 132 6.53 3.57 20.45
C LEU A 132 7.11 3.28 21.83
N GLU A 133 6.23 3.01 22.77
CA GLU A 133 6.57 2.44 24.07
C GLU A 133 6.04 1.01 24.13
N HIS A 134 6.83 0.09 24.67
CA HIS A 134 6.45 -1.31 24.78
C HIS A 134 6.35 -1.69 26.24
N TYR A 135 5.17 -2.15 26.66
CA TYR A 135 4.91 -2.59 28.03
C TYR A 135 4.63 -4.09 28.06
N LEU A 136 5.14 -4.78 29.08
CA LEU A 136 4.78 -6.14 29.43
C LEU A 136 3.64 -6.10 30.45
N TYR A 137 2.50 -6.69 30.10
CA TYR A 137 1.38 -6.87 31.00
C TYR A 137 1.38 -8.31 31.55
N THR A 138 1.42 -8.47 32.88
CA THR A 138 1.51 -9.78 33.56
C THR A 138 0.21 -10.21 34.25
N GLY A 139 -0.90 -9.51 34.02
CA GLY A 139 -2.17 -9.66 34.74
C GLY A 139 -2.93 -10.97 34.52
N ASN A 140 -2.33 -12.08 34.98
CA ASN A 140 -2.88 -13.43 34.99
C ASN A 140 -3.53 -13.82 36.33
N SER A 141 -3.48 -12.93 37.34
CA SER A 141 -4.06 -13.13 38.66
C SER A 141 -4.66 -11.83 39.19
N THR A 142 -5.59 -11.91 40.14
CA THR A 142 -6.11 -10.76 40.88
C THR A 142 -5.01 -9.93 41.56
N LYS A 143 -3.86 -10.55 41.88
CA LYS A 143 -2.68 -9.85 42.44
C LYS A 143 -1.90 -9.06 41.39
N THR A 144 -1.78 -9.58 40.17
CA THR A 144 -0.95 -9.01 39.09
C THR A 144 -1.75 -8.20 38.08
N GLN A 145 -3.07 -8.07 38.26
CA GLN A 145 -4.00 -7.43 37.30
C GLN A 145 -3.67 -5.97 36.92
N LYS A 146 -2.79 -5.29 37.68
CA LYS A 146 -2.36 -3.91 37.41
C LYS A 146 -0.88 -3.80 37.03
N GLU A 147 -0.18 -4.91 36.89
CA GLU A 147 1.25 -4.93 36.61
C GLU A 147 1.51 -4.71 35.12
N LEU A 148 2.05 -3.54 34.80
CA LEU A 148 2.57 -3.13 33.50
C LEU A 148 4.03 -2.71 33.69
N PHE A 149 4.94 -3.42 33.04
CA PHE A 149 6.37 -3.12 33.09
C PHE A 149 6.80 -2.51 31.77
N LEU A 150 7.29 -1.27 31.78
CA LEU A 150 7.85 -0.63 30.60
C LEU A 150 9.16 -1.37 30.22
N LEU A 151 9.18 -1.95 29.02
CA LEU A 151 10.35 -2.65 28.47
C LEU A 151 11.16 -1.76 27.53
N LEU A 152 10.49 -0.94 26.73
CA LEU A 152 11.13 -0.03 25.77
C LEU A 152 10.46 1.34 25.85
N ASP A 153 11.25 2.38 26.14
CA ASP A 153 10.76 3.75 26.16
C ASP A 153 10.64 4.36 24.75
N SER A 154 10.02 5.54 24.66
CA SER A 154 9.81 6.29 23.41
C SER A 154 11.10 6.79 22.76
N THR A 155 12.24 6.71 23.46
CA THR A 155 13.57 7.04 22.93
C THR A 155 14.31 5.81 22.40
N GLY A 156 13.75 4.61 22.57
CA GLY A 156 14.32 3.35 22.12
C GLY A 156 15.26 2.69 23.11
N ASN A 157 15.28 3.11 24.38
CA ASN A 157 16.09 2.46 25.41
C ASN A 157 15.33 1.31 26.06
N PHE A 158 16.00 0.16 26.20
CA PHE A 158 15.47 -0.97 26.94
C PHE A 158 15.63 -0.75 28.43
N LEU A 159 14.51 -0.84 29.16
CA LEU A 159 14.51 -0.83 30.62
C LEU A 159 14.54 -2.28 31.12
N THR A 160 15.69 -2.68 31.65
CA THR A 160 15.90 -4.03 32.22
C THR A 160 15.61 -4.10 33.71
N LYS A 161 15.24 -2.97 34.34
CA LYS A 161 14.85 -2.90 35.74
C LYS A 161 13.33 -2.92 35.84
N GLY A 162 12.77 -4.11 36.05
CA GLY A 162 11.40 -4.34 36.53
C GLY A 162 11.41 -4.65 38.01
#